data_AF-A0A833P9Y3-F1
#
_entry.id   AF-A0A833P9Y3-F1
#
_cell.length_a   1.000
_cell.length_b   1.000
_cell.length_c   1.000
_cell.angle_alpha   90.00
_cell.angle_beta   90.00
_cell.angle_gamma   90.00
#
_symmetry.space_group_name_H-M   'P 1'
#
loop_
_entity.id
_entity.type
_entity.pdbx_description
1 polymer ?
#
loop_
_entity_poly.entity_id
_entity_poly.type
_entity_poly.pdbx_seq_one_letter_code
_entity_poly.pdbx_strand_id
1 'polypeptide(L)'
;MNISLKQFTHLLAASLLSLGLVACNKNTASTDKTAEPEQTATNSIEQIKKNGVVRIGVFSDKPPFGYLDAQGKNQGFDVEIAKHVAKDLLNRTGFFGEIFI
;
A
#
# COMPACT_ATOMS: atom_id res chain seq x y z
N MET A 1 44.48 -0.97 39.35
CA MET A 1 43.58 0.11 38.89
C MET A 1 43.08 -0.27 37.50
N ASN A 2 41.98 -1.01 37.44
CA ASN A 2 41.37 -1.51 36.22
C ASN A 2 40.30 -0.50 35.79
N ILE A 3 40.65 0.46 34.95
CA ILE A 3 39.69 1.42 34.39
C ILE A 3 39.41 0.99 32.95
N SER A 4 38.13 0.71 32.72
CA SER A 4 37.57 -0.10 31.63
C SER A 4 37.54 0.65 30.30
N LEU A 5 37.97 -0.06 29.24
CA LEU A 5 37.98 0.31 27.81
C LEU A 5 36.58 0.69 27.24
N LYS A 6 35.51 0.57 28.04
CA LYS A 6 34.14 0.89 27.66
C LYS A 6 33.79 2.39 27.70
N GLN A 7 34.65 3.24 28.27
CA GLN A 7 34.39 4.69 28.37
C GLN A 7 35.07 5.53 27.27
N PHE A 8 35.99 4.95 26.50
CA PHE A 8 36.63 5.63 25.36
C PHE A 8 35.86 5.47 24.03
N THR A 9 34.94 4.51 23.95
CA THR A 9 34.11 4.26 22.76
C THR A 9 32.98 5.27 22.55
N HIS A 10 32.73 6.18 23.51
CA HIS A 10 31.71 7.24 23.38
C HIS A 10 32.27 8.64 23.13
N LEU A 11 33.59 8.82 23.08
CA LEU A 11 34.22 10.14 22.95
C LEU A 11 34.90 10.39 21.59
N LEU A 12 34.83 9.45 20.63
CA LEU A 12 35.56 9.52 19.36
C LEU A 12 34.70 9.21 18.13
N ALA A 13 33.72 10.05 17.81
CA ALA A 13 33.33 10.38 16.43
C ALA A 13 31.84 10.76 16.33
N ALA A 14 31.45 11.74 17.12
CA ALA A 14 30.37 12.66 16.78
C ALA A 14 30.79 13.59 15.60
N SER A 15 31.22 13.03 14.46
CA SER A 15 31.84 13.81 13.37
C SER A 15 31.41 13.44 11.94
N LEU A 16 30.41 12.59 11.73
CA LEU A 16 29.94 12.23 10.38
C LEU A 16 28.44 12.53 10.16
N LEU A 17 28.00 13.74 10.55
CA LEU A 17 26.60 14.16 10.48
C LEU A 17 26.34 15.39 9.59
N SER A 18 27.08 15.60 8.49
CA SER A 18 26.94 16.89 7.77
C SER A 18 27.25 16.95 6.26
N LEU A 19 27.05 15.88 5.47
CA LEU A 19 27.10 16.00 3.99
C LEU A 19 25.98 15.24 3.23
N GLY A 20 24.73 15.29 3.73
CA GLY A 20 23.60 14.60 3.09
C GLY A 20 22.52 15.47 2.43
N LEU A 21 22.65 16.80 2.37
CA LEU A 21 21.56 17.72 1.99
C LEU A 21 21.73 18.47 0.65
N VAL A 22 22.49 17.94 -0.32
CA VAL A 22 22.47 18.44 -1.71
C VAL A 22 21.86 17.39 -2.62
N ALA A 23 20.53 17.34 -2.63
CA ALA A 23 19.75 16.67 -3.67
C ALA A 23 18.29 17.16 -3.65
N CYS A 24 18.06 18.46 -3.80
CA CYS A 24 16.78 18.98 -4.30
C CYS A 24 16.96 20.36 -4.98
N ASN A 25 17.02 20.30 -6.31
CA ASN A 25 16.28 21.15 -7.26
C ASN A 25 16.69 22.62 -7.49
N LYS A 26 17.12 22.91 -8.74
CA LYS A 26 16.52 23.92 -9.65
C LYS A 26 17.34 24.02 -10.95
N ASN A 27 16.80 23.53 -12.06
CA ASN A 27 17.04 24.08 -13.39
C ASN A 27 15.68 24.09 -14.12
N THR A 28 15.16 25.29 -14.37
CA THR A 28 14.00 25.53 -15.22
C THR A 28 14.45 26.42 -16.37
N ALA A 29 14.47 25.86 -17.57
CA ALA A 29 14.20 26.58 -18.82
C ALA A 29 13.81 25.54 -19.87
N SER A 30 12.51 25.57 -20.17
CA SER A 30 11.72 24.76 -21.10
C SER A 30 12.32 24.64 -22.51
N THR A 31 11.98 23.56 -23.23
CA THR A 31 11.24 23.61 -24.52
C THR A 31 10.93 22.19 -25.03
N ASP A 32 9.63 22.00 -25.29
CA ASP A 32 8.96 21.09 -26.22
C ASP A 32 8.76 19.58 -25.99
N LYS A 33 7.45 19.28 -25.89
CA LYS A 33 6.74 18.07 -26.31
C LYS A 33 7.41 16.75 -25.96
N THR A 34 7.11 16.27 -24.77
CA THR A 34 6.95 14.83 -24.58
C THR A 34 5.62 14.63 -23.88
N ALA A 35 4.88 13.69 -24.45
CA ALA A 35 3.52 13.33 -24.13
C ALA A 35 3.20 13.49 -22.64
N GLU A 36 2.01 14.03 -22.40
CA GLU A 36 1.16 13.64 -21.28
C GLU A 36 1.55 12.22 -20.84
N PRO A 37 1.94 11.98 -19.58
CA PRO A 37 1.76 10.64 -19.09
C PRO A 37 0.25 10.47 -19.18
N GLU A 38 -0.22 9.83 -20.25
CA GLU A 38 -1.33 8.92 -20.10
C GLU A 38 -0.93 8.13 -18.86
N GLN A 39 -1.55 8.49 -17.73
CA GLN A 39 -1.91 7.50 -16.76
C GLN A 39 -2.81 6.54 -17.54
N THR A 40 -2.18 5.67 -18.33
CA THR A 40 -2.66 4.35 -18.61
C THR A 40 -2.83 3.80 -17.21
N ALA A 41 -4.01 4.03 -16.65
CA ALA A 41 -4.39 3.53 -15.37
C ALA A 41 -4.26 2.03 -15.54
N THR A 42 -3.14 1.50 -15.09
CA THR A 42 -2.79 0.09 -15.25
C THR A 42 -3.66 -0.78 -14.33
N ASN A 43 -4.86 -0.32 -13.97
CA ASN A 43 -5.97 -1.08 -13.42
C ASN A 43 -6.51 -2.11 -14.44
N SER A 44 -5.66 -2.62 -15.33
CA SER A 44 -5.96 -3.74 -16.19
C SER A 44 -6.25 -4.95 -15.29
N ILE A 45 -7.28 -5.72 -15.66
CA ILE A 45 -7.63 -6.96 -14.99
C ILE A 45 -6.41 -7.90 -14.85
N GLU A 46 -5.49 -7.83 -15.80
CA GLU A 46 -4.20 -8.53 -15.78
C GLU A 46 -3.33 -8.20 -14.56
N GLN A 47 -3.25 -6.93 -14.17
CA GLN A 47 -2.51 -6.52 -12.96
C GLN A 47 -3.20 -7.02 -11.69
N ILE A 48 -4.53 -6.97 -11.62
CA ILE A 48 -5.31 -7.50 -10.49
C ILE A 48 -5.07 -9.01 -10.35
N LYS A 49 -5.12 -9.74 -11.47
CA LYS A 49 -4.80 -11.18 -11.51
C LYS A 49 -3.35 -11.46 -11.11
N LYS A 50 -2.39 -10.63 -11.55
CA LYS A 50 -0.97 -10.74 -11.17
C LYS A 50 -0.75 -10.49 -9.68
N ASN A 51 -1.42 -9.49 -9.11
CA ASN A 51 -1.33 -9.14 -7.70
C ASN A 51 -2.01 -10.19 -6.80
N GLY A 52 -2.95 -10.94 -7.36
CA GLY A 52 -3.67 -12.00 -6.64
C GLY A 52 -4.63 -11.47 -5.57
N VAL A 53 -4.88 -10.15 -5.55
CA VAL A 53 -5.73 -9.47 -4.58
C VAL A 53 -6.65 -8.50 -5.33
N VAL A 54 -7.94 -8.60 -5.04
CA VAL A 54 -8.94 -7.60 -5.42
C VAL A 54 -9.43 -6.90 -4.16
N ARG A 55 -9.50 -5.57 -4.22
CA ARG A 55 -9.98 -4.74 -3.12
C ARG A 55 -11.39 -4.28 -3.45
N ILE A 56 -12.35 -4.56 -2.56
CA ILE A 56 -13.76 -4.25 -2.79
C ILE A 56 -14.27 -3.46 -1.59
N GLY A 57 -14.78 -2.26 -1.85
CA GLY A 57 -15.42 -1.41 -0.85
C GLY A 57 -16.89 -1.80 -0.68
N VAL A 58 -17.34 -1.96 0.56
CA VAL A 58 -18.75 -2.22 0.92
C VAL A 58 -19.17 -1.32 2.07
N PHE A 59 -20.43 -0.90 2.10
CA PHE A 59 -20.96 -0.17 3.26
C PHE A 59 -21.00 -1.05 4.52
N SER A 60 -20.92 -0.43 5.69
CA SER A 60 -20.96 -1.12 7.00
C SER A 60 -22.14 -0.75 7.88
N ASP A 61 -23.01 0.12 7.40
CA ASP A 61 -24.13 0.69 8.13
C ASP A 61 -25.49 0.37 7.48
N LYS A 62 -25.51 -0.55 6.50
CA LYS A 62 -26.65 -0.82 5.62
C LYS A 62 -27.04 -2.30 5.64
N PRO A 63 -27.48 -2.87 6.78
CA PRO A 63 -28.06 -4.21 6.78
C PRO A 63 -29.32 -4.24 5.90
N PRO A 64 -29.55 -5.32 5.12
CA PRO A 64 -28.76 -6.56 5.01
C PRO A 64 -27.66 -6.54 3.93
N PHE A 65 -27.41 -5.40 3.28
CA PHE A 65 -26.48 -5.29 2.14
C PHE A 65 -25.02 -5.28 2.57
N GLY A 66 -24.69 -4.49 3.59
CA GLY A 66 -23.33 -4.41 4.15
C GLY A 66 -23.36 -3.92 5.60
N TYR A 67 -22.79 -4.71 6.52
CA TYR A 67 -22.73 -4.40 7.94
C TYR A 67 -21.54 -5.10 8.63
N LEU A 68 -21.16 -4.60 9.80
CA LEU A 68 -20.19 -5.27 10.66
C LEU A 68 -20.87 -6.26 11.60
N ASP A 69 -20.35 -7.48 11.69
CA ASP A 69 -20.75 -8.45 12.73
C ASP A 69 -20.13 -8.12 14.10
N ALA A 70 -20.46 -8.92 15.12
CA ALA A 70 -19.95 -8.72 16.49
C ALA A 70 -18.42 -8.87 16.60
N GLN A 71 -17.76 -9.42 15.58
CA GLN A 71 -16.32 -9.61 15.49
C GLN A 71 -15.67 -8.52 14.62
N GLY A 72 -16.44 -7.53 14.17
CA GLY A 72 -15.95 -6.44 13.32
C GLY A 72 -15.66 -6.87 11.89
N LYS A 73 -16.24 -7.98 11.40
CA LYS A 73 -16.09 -8.41 10.02
C LYS A 73 -17.23 -7.91 9.16
N ASN A 74 -16.90 -7.51 7.94
CA ASN A 74 -17.87 -7.16 6.90
C ASN A 74 -18.72 -8.39 6.55
N GLN A 75 -20.04 -8.25 6.66
CA GLN A 75 -21.08 -9.20 6.28
C GLN A 75 -22.16 -8.52 5.43
N GLY A 76 -22.98 -9.32 4.76
CA GLY A 76 -24.12 -8.83 3.99
C GLY A 76 -24.12 -9.31 2.54
N PHE A 77 -25.16 -8.93 1.81
CA PHE A 77 -25.34 -9.31 0.41
C PHE A 77 -24.18 -8.85 -0.50
N ASP A 78 -23.71 -7.60 -0.33
CA ASP A 78 -22.63 -7.03 -1.13
C ASP A 78 -21.32 -7.77 -0.87
N VAL A 79 -21.10 -8.19 0.38
CA VAL A 79 -19.95 -8.99 0.80
C VAL A 79 -19.96 -10.37 0.13
N GLU A 80 -21.11 -11.02 0.05
CA GLU A 80 -21.22 -12.33 -0.62
C GLU A 80 -21.01 -12.21 -2.13
N ILE A 81 -21.54 -11.18 -2.78
CA ILE A 81 -21.25 -10.91 -4.19
C ILE A 81 -19.74 -10.65 -4.38
N ALA A 82 -19.15 -9.81 -3.53
CA ALA A 82 -17.72 -9.49 -3.58
C ALA A 82 -16.85 -10.74 -3.49
N LYS A 83 -17.20 -11.70 -2.61
CA LYS A 83 -16.51 -13.00 -2.50
C LYS A 83 -16.60 -13.82 -3.78
N HIS A 84 -17.78 -13.88 -4.42
CA HIS A 84 -17.95 -14.60 -5.69
C HIS A 84 -17.17 -13.93 -6.83
N VAL A 85 -17.28 -12.62 -6.97
CA VAL A 85 -16.52 -11.87 -7.98
C VAL A 85 -15.02 -12.05 -7.79
N ALA A 86 -14.51 -12.00 -6.55
CA ALA A 86 -13.10 -12.24 -6.27
C ALA A 86 -12.66 -13.66 -6.65
N LYS A 87 -13.49 -14.66 -6.37
CA LYS A 87 -13.23 -16.06 -6.73
C LYS A 87 -13.12 -16.24 -8.24
N ASP A 88 -14.06 -15.66 -8.98
CA ASP A 88 -14.14 -15.77 -10.44
C ASP A 88 -13.04 -14.95 -11.15
N LEU A 89 -12.71 -13.76 -10.62
CA LEU A 89 -11.65 -12.94 -11.18
C LEU A 89 -10.26 -13.54 -10.96
N LEU A 90 -10.02 -14.17 -9.82
CA LEU A 90 -8.70 -14.68 -9.42
C LEU A 90 -8.52 -16.17 -9.74
N ASN A 91 -9.57 -16.90 -10.17
CA ASN A 91 -9.56 -18.33 -10.45
C ASN A 91 -8.99 -19.19 -9.28
N ARG A 92 -9.27 -18.80 -8.03
CA ARG A 92 -8.69 -19.44 -6.84
C ARG A 92 -9.77 -20.08 -5.98
N THR A 93 -9.54 -21.31 -5.52
CA THR A 93 -10.36 -21.97 -4.51
C THR A 93 -10.02 -21.41 -3.13
N GLY A 94 -10.46 -20.19 -2.85
CA GLY A 94 -10.22 -19.50 -1.59
C GLY A 94 -10.33 -17.99 -1.74
N PHE A 95 -10.99 -17.34 -0.78
CA PHE A 95 -11.14 -15.88 -0.77
C PHE A 95 -9.85 -15.22 -0.26
N PHE A 96 -9.12 -14.56 -1.17
CA PHE A 96 -7.98 -13.67 -0.87
C PHE A 96 -8.26 -12.22 -1.29
N GLY A 97 -9.54 -11.87 -1.45
CA GLY A 97 -9.94 -10.48 -1.59
C GLY A 97 -9.88 -9.79 -0.23
N GLU A 98 -9.59 -8.49 -0.23
CA GLU A 98 -9.75 -7.69 0.99
C GLU A 98 -10.99 -6.83 0.83
N ILE A 99 -11.96 -7.04 1.72
CA ILE A 99 -13.20 -6.27 1.78
C ILE A 99 -12.99 -5.17 2.81
N PHE A 100 -13.01 -3.95 2.31
CA PHE A 100 -12.86 -2.74 3.12
C PHE A 100 -14.16 -1.95 3.15
N ILE A 101 -14.21 -1.01 4.09
CA ILE A 101 -15.33 -0.10 4.33
C ILE A 101 -14.93 1.28 3.80
#